data_AF-A0A9P0J532-F1
#
_entry.id   AF-A0A9P0J532-F1
#
_cell.length_a   1.000
_cell.length_b   1.000
_cell.length_c   1.000
_cell.angle_alpha   90.00
_cell.angle_beta   90.00
_cell.angle_gamma   90.00
#
_symmetry.space_group_name_H-M   'P 1'
#
loop_
_entity.id
_entity.type
_entity.pdbx_description
1 polymer ?
#
loop_
_entity_poly.entity_id
_entity_poly.type
_entity_poly.pdbx_seq_one_letter_code
_entity_poly.pdbx_strand_id
1 'polypeptide(L)'
;MACNIDQFLDQNTPINEPLRGKYMKSFGYHSLMHRMPDVFTAMTDLLKAEQFNLANKEEINDVVDKLELLLSEILNNKPLRKIDSTSTLSLMWNQLLEKKFNSDSIVTWFETEWLFTENYLYIRIKEICEKTKTLNNYDPFKELKFKAFDESETTMIAIAKFLILQFSKKELDNINLKTLFIQMLKDLFVGK
;
A
#
# COMPACT_ATOMS: atom_id res chain seq x y z
N MET A 1 -11.44 19.01 -5.21
CA MET A 1 -10.84 19.73 -6.36
C MET A 1 -10.57 18.70 -7.43
N ALA A 2 -11.18 18.83 -8.61
CA ALA A 2 -11.13 17.82 -9.65
C ALA A 2 -9.78 17.84 -10.38
N CYS A 3 -9.17 16.67 -10.55
CA CYS A 3 -8.01 16.48 -11.41
C CYS A 3 -8.34 16.93 -12.85
N ASN A 4 -7.42 17.64 -13.51
CA ASN A 4 -7.60 18.04 -14.90
C ASN A 4 -7.53 16.78 -15.79
N ILE A 5 -8.69 16.31 -16.25
CA ILE A 5 -8.86 15.05 -16.99
C ILE A 5 -8.08 15.06 -18.30
N ASP A 6 -7.78 16.24 -18.85
CA ASP A 6 -7.01 16.40 -20.10
C ASP A 6 -5.55 15.91 -20.00
N GLN A 7 -5.08 15.59 -18.79
CA GLN A 7 -3.74 15.03 -18.57
C GLN A 7 -3.65 13.51 -18.77
N PHE A 8 -4.78 12.82 -18.95
CA PHE A 8 -4.83 11.36 -19.03
C PHE A 8 -5.29 10.86 -20.40
N LEU A 9 -4.87 9.64 -20.71
CA LEU A 9 -5.17 8.97 -21.97
C LEU A 9 -6.29 7.96 -21.75
N ASP A 10 -7.42 8.12 -22.45
CA ASP A 10 -8.56 7.19 -22.36
C ASP A 10 -8.33 5.86 -23.11
N GLN A 11 -7.31 5.11 -22.71
CA GLN A 11 -6.95 3.84 -23.31
C GLN A 11 -6.41 2.85 -22.28
N ASN A 12 -6.30 1.58 -22.70
CA ASN A 12 -5.58 0.56 -21.97
C ASN A 12 -4.07 0.81 -22.05
N THR A 13 -3.31 0.24 -21.11
CA THR A 13 -1.86 0.19 -21.24
C THR A 13 -1.49 -0.56 -22.53
N PRO A 14 -0.66 0.03 -23.41
CA PRO A 14 -0.19 -0.65 -24.60
C PRO A 14 0.55 -1.94 -24.27
N ILE A 15 0.49 -2.91 -25.18
CA ILE A 15 1.19 -4.18 -25.03
C ILE A 15 2.70 -3.93 -24.96
N ASN A 16 3.39 -4.62 -24.05
CA ASN A 16 4.84 -4.48 -23.76
C ASN A 16 5.27 -3.12 -23.21
N GLU A 17 4.33 -2.26 -22.80
CA GLU A 17 4.65 -1.07 -22.01
C GLU A 17 4.51 -1.32 -20.51
N PRO A 18 5.34 -0.67 -19.68
CA PRO A 18 5.12 -0.68 -18.24
C PRO A 18 3.73 -0.12 -17.89
N LEU A 19 3.09 -0.74 -16.90
CA LEU A 19 1.84 -0.23 -16.32
C LEU A 19 2.09 1.15 -15.69
N ARG A 20 1.30 2.14 -16.05
CA ARG A 20 1.44 3.54 -15.62
C ARG A 20 0.09 4.14 -15.25
N GLY A 21 0.09 5.17 -14.42
CA GLY A 21 -1.12 5.87 -14.00
C GLY A 21 -1.82 6.60 -15.15
N LYS A 22 -1.11 7.09 -16.17
CA LYS A 22 -1.70 7.96 -17.21
C LYS A 22 -2.77 7.32 -18.11
N TYR A 23 -2.87 6.00 -18.13
CA TYR A 23 -3.83 5.26 -18.96
C TYR A 23 -5.11 5.00 -18.14
N MET A 24 -6.21 5.70 -18.44
CA MET A 24 -7.43 5.68 -17.60
C MET A 24 -8.05 4.29 -17.42
N LYS A 25 -7.91 3.41 -18.41
CA LYS A 25 -8.45 2.03 -18.37
C LYS A 25 -7.49 1.03 -17.73
N SER A 26 -6.36 1.51 -17.22
CA SER A 26 -5.34 0.67 -16.59
C SER A 26 -5.56 0.51 -15.09
N PHE A 27 -5.06 -0.60 -14.54
CA PHE A 27 -5.05 -0.81 -13.09
C PHE A 27 -4.22 0.23 -12.33
N GLY A 28 -3.19 0.81 -12.97
CA GLY A 28 -2.37 1.86 -12.38
C GLY A 28 -3.18 3.13 -12.10
N TYR A 29 -4.00 3.56 -13.07
CA TYR A 29 -4.92 4.69 -12.90
C TYR A 29 -5.93 4.41 -11.78
N HIS A 30 -6.61 3.26 -11.85
CA HIS A 30 -7.60 2.88 -10.86
C HIS A 30 -7.01 2.82 -9.45
N SER A 31 -5.79 2.28 -9.31
CA SER A 31 -5.11 2.22 -8.02
C SER A 31 -4.83 3.62 -7.46
N LEU A 32 -4.26 4.53 -8.25
CA LEU A 32 -3.92 5.88 -7.78
C LEU A 32 -5.15 6.78 -7.56
N MET A 33 -6.17 6.68 -8.41
CA MET A 33 -7.33 7.59 -8.39
C MET A 33 -8.48 7.13 -7.51
N HIS A 34 -8.58 5.84 -7.22
CA HIS A 34 -9.70 5.29 -6.46
C HIS A 34 -9.22 4.54 -5.21
N ARG A 35 -8.32 3.56 -5.35
CA ARG A 35 -7.87 2.76 -4.22
C ARG A 35 -7.04 3.55 -3.20
N MET A 36 -6.13 4.41 -3.67
CA MET A 36 -5.30 5.20 -2.76
C MET A 36 -6.12 6.17 -1.89
N PRO A 37 -7.10 6.93 -2.43
CA PRO A 37 -8.03 7.68 -1.60
C PRO A 37 -8.67 6.86 -0.48
N ASP A 38 -9.22 5.68 -0.80
CA ASP A 38 -9.86 4.82 0.21
C ASP A 38 -8.88 4.39 1.31
N VAL A 39 -7.65 4.03 0.93
CA VAL A 39 -6.58 3.66 1.87
C VAL A 39 -6.19 4.85 2.75
N PHE A 40 -6.05 6.04 2.18
CA PHE A 40 -5.73 7.25 2.93
C PHE A 40 -6.84 7.64 3.89
N THR A 41 -8.11 7.58 3.46
CA THR A 41 -9.26 7.83 4.33
C THR A 41 -9.25 6.87 5.52
N ALA A 42 -9.14 5.56 5.27
CA ALA A 42 -9.09 4.56 6.34
C ALA A 42 -7.93 4.82 7.33
N MET A 43 -6.75 5.19 6.83
CA MET A 43 -5.61 5.55 7.66
C MET A 43 -5.86 6.79 8.50
N THR A 44 -6.38 7.87 7.89
CA THR A 44 -6.65 9.13 8.61
C THR A 44 -7.75 8.97 9.65
N ASP A 45 -8.77 8.14 9.38
CA ASP A 45 -9.86 7.88 10.31
C ASP A 45 -9.37 7.12 11.55
N LEU A 46 -8.47 6.13 11.36
CA LEU A 46 -7.85 5.41 12.47
C LEU A 46 -6.96 6.32 13.32
N LEU A 47 -6.13 7.16 12.69
CA LEU A 47 -5.31 8.16 13.38
C LEU A 47 -6.17 9.15 14.18
N LYS A 48 -7.27 9.64 13.61
CA LYS A 48 -8.24 10.51 14.29
C LYS A 48 -8.93 9.79 15.46
N ALA A 49 -9.20 8.49 15.35
CA ALA A 49 -9.74 7.69 16.45
C ALA A 49 -8.73 7.52 17.61
N GLU A 50 -7.44 7.32 17.30
CA GLU A 50 -6.38 7.25 18.31
C GLU A 50 -6.14 8.58 19.04
N GLN A 51 -6.46 9.71 18.42
CA GLN A 51 -6.37 11.05 19.04
C GLN A 51 -7.16 11.16 20.34
N PHE A 52 -8.25 10.39 20.50
CA PHE A 52 -9.03 10.36 21.73
C PHE A 52 -8.28 9.71 22.90
N ASN A 53 -7.29 8.87 22.61
CA ASN A 53 -6.55 8.07 23.60
C ASN A 53 -5.14 8.62 23.89
N LEU A 54 -4.62 9.54 23.07
CA LEU A 54 -3.23 10.03 23.15
C LEU A 54 -3.15 11.51 23.56
N ALA A 55 -2.08 11.87 24.29
CA ALA A 55 -1.82 13.24 24.76
C ALA A 55 -1.31 14.19 23.66
N ASN A 56 -0.94 13.68 22.48
CA ASN A 56 -0.24 14.44 21.43
C ASN A 56 -1.16 14.78 20.25
N LYS A 57 -2.30 15.40 20.54
CA LYS A 57 -3.34 15.70 19.54
C LYS A 57 -2.86 16.59 18.39
N GLU A 58 -2.01 17.56 18.69
CA GLU A 58 -1.44 18.47 17.70
C GLU A 58 -0.53 17.75 16.69
N GLU A 59 0.28 16.82 17.17
CA GLU A 59 1.18 16.02 16.32
C GLU A 59 0.38 15.06 15.41
N ILE A 60 -0.69 14.47 15.93
CA ILE A 60 -1.60 13.63 15.12
C ILE A 60 -2.28 14.47 14.03
N ASN A 61 -2.76 15.68 14.36
CA ASN A 61 -3.37 16.56 13.35
C ASN A 61 -2.35 16.94 12.27
N ASP A 62 -1.11 17.28 12.63
CA ASP A 62 -0.04 17.57 11.67
C ASP A 62 0.27 16.38 10.75
N VAL A 63 0.25 15.15 11.26
CA VAL A 63 0.39 13.93 10.44
C VAL A 63 -0.78 13.77 9.48
N VAL A 64 -2.01 13.93 9.97
CA VAL A 64 -3.23 13.85 9.15
C VAL A 64 -3.18 14.89 8.03
N ASP A 65 -2.87 16.14 8.34
CA ASP A 65 -2.77 17.23 7.36
C ASP A 65 -1.72 16.92 6.28
N LYS A 66 -0.57 16.34 6.68
CA LYS A 66 0.47 15.91 5.74
C LYS A 66 0.04 14.73 4.87
N LEU A 67 -0.74 13.79 5.40
CA LEU A 67 -1.30 12.68 4.62
C LEU A 67 -2.34 13.18 3.61
N GLU A 68 -3.22 14.09 4.02
CA GLU A 68 -4.21 14.72 3.14
C GLU A 68 -3.52 15.56 2.04
N LEU A 69 -2.43 16.27 2.38
CA LEU A 69 -1.59 16.96 1.41
C LEU A 69 -0.94 15.99 0.41
N LEU A 70 -0.38 14.88 0.89
CA LEU A 70 0.21 13.84 0.03
C LEU A 70 -0.83 13.25 -0.93
N LEU A 71 -2.04 12.97 -0.46
CA LEU A 71 -3.14 12.52 -1.31
C LEU A 71 -3.47 13.56 -2.39
N SER A 72 -3.52 14.83 -2.00
CA SER A 72 -3.73 15.94 -2.95
C SER A 72 -2.59 16.04 -3.99
N GLU A 73 -1.33 15.83 -3.61
CA GLU A 73 -0.19 15.78 -4.55
C GLU A 73 -0.38 14.68 -5.60
N ILE A 74 -0.84 13.50 -5.18
CA ILE A 74 -1.11 12.37 -6.07
C ILE A 74 -2.26 12.70 -7.01
N LEU A 75 -3.43 13.08 -6.48
CA LEU A 75 -4.63 13.35 -7.28
C LEU A 75 -4.46 14.50 -8.26
N ASN A 76 -3.60 15.47 -7.95
CA ASN A 76 -3.26 16.58 -8.84
C ASN A 76 -2.04 16.28 -9.73
N ASN A 77 -1.60 15.02 -9.80
CA ASN A 77 -0.50 14.55 -10.63
C ASN A 77 0.77 15.44 -10.50
N LYS A 78 1.13 15.80 -9.27
CA LYS A 78 2.29 16.65 -9.02
C LYS A 78 3.61 15.93 -9.36
N PRO A 79 4.69 16.68 -9.60
CA PRO A 79 6.03 16.10 -9.72
C PRO A 79 6.44 15.32 -8.47
N LEU A 80 7.16 14.22 -8.67
CA LEU A 80 7.85 13.52 -7.60
C LEU A 80 8.98 14.40 -7.06
N ARG A 81 9.20 14.38 -5.74
CA ARG A 81 10.26 15.15 -5.09
C ARG A 81 11.27 14.25 -4.38
N LYS A 82 12.44 14.80 -4.06
CA LYS A 82 13.35 14.15 -3.13
C LYS A 82 12.66 13.96 -1.78
N ILE A 83 12.93 12.83 -1.15
CA ILE A 83 12.48 12.51 0.20
C ILE A 83 13.37 13.28 1.16
N ASP A 84 12.74 14.03 2.05
CA ASP A 84 13.40 14.87 3.04
C ASP A 84 13.47 14.10 4.37
N SER A 85 14.30 13.06 4.39
CA SER A 85 14.61 12.26 5.58
C SER A 85 16.06 11.78 5.52
N THR A 86 16.68 11.64 6.68
CA THR A 86 18.06 11.18 6.84
C THR A 86 18.16 9.66 7.00
N SER A 87 17.05 8.93 6.94
CA SER A 87 17.07 7.48 7.06
C SER A 87 17.77 6.83 5.86
N THR A 88 18.45 5.70 6.09
CA THR A 88 19.17 4.95 5.04
C THR A 88 18.27 4.63 3.85
N LEU A 89 16.99 4.30 4.14
CA LEU A 89 15.99 4.02 3.13
C LEU A 89 15.69 5.25 2.26
N SER A 90 15.50 6.41 2.87
CA SER A 90 15.25 7.67 2.16
C SER A 90 16.44 8.08 1.29
N LEU A 91 17.67 7.91 1.77
CA LEU A 91 18.89 8.17 1.00
C LEU A 91 19.00 7.25 -0.22
N MET A 92 18.74 5.96 -0.04
CA MET A 92 18.72 4.99 -1.15
C MET A 92 17.65 5.35 -2.19
N TRP A 93 16.46 5.75 -1.76
CA TRP A 93 15.40 6.18 -2.69
C TRP A 93 15.74 7.47 -3.43
N ASN A 94 16.39 8.43 -2.78
CA ASN A 94 16.86 9.63 -3.45
C ASN A 94 17.89 9.31 -4.55
N GLN A 95 18.81 8.37 -4.31
CA GLN A 95 19.72 7.89 -5.36
C GLN A 95 18.99 7.19 -6.51
N LEU A 96 17.94 6.41 -6.21
CA LEU A 96 17.11 5.78 -7.23
C LEU A 96 16.34 6.82 -8.06
N LEU A 97 15.78 7.85 -7.42
CA LEU A 97 15.11 8.97 -8.10
C LEU A 97 16.09 9.70 -9.04
N GLU A 98 17.29 10.02 -8.56
CA GLU A 98 18.32 10.69 -9.36
C GLU A 98 18.82 9.83 -10.54
N LYS A 99 18.94 8.51 -10.34
CA LYS A 99 19.34 7.59 -11.42
C LYS A 99 18.24 7.41 -12.46
N LYS A 100 16.99 7.37 -12.02
CA LYS A 100 15.83 7.11 -12.88
C LYS A 100 15.40 8.37 -13.63
N PHE A 101 15.55 9.52 -13.00
CA PHE A 101 15.12 10.82 -13.52
C PHE A 101 16.32 11.76 -13.54
N ASN A 102 16.76 12.15 -14.75
CA ASN A 102 17.73 13.22 -14.90
C ASN A 102 17.18 14.51 -14.25
N SER A 103 18.05 15.41 -13.80
CA SER A 103 17.67 16.68 -13.15
C SER A 103 16.64 17.50 -13.92
N ASP A 104 16.58 17.33 -15.25
CA ASP A 104 15.77 18.13 -16.15
C ASP A 104 14.43 17.45 -16.49
N SER A 105 14.22 16.20 -16.08
CA SER A 105 13.02 15.43 -16.35
C SER A 105 12.02 15.54 -15.20
N ILE A 106 10.98 16.35 -15.38
CA ILE A 106 9.87 16.44 -14.43
C ILE A 106 9.01 15.17 -14.58
N VAL A 107 9.12 14.25 -13.64
CA VAL A 107 8.29 13.04 -13.59
C VAL A 107 7.24 13.18 -12.50
N THR A 108 6.00 12.86 -12.85
CA THR A 108 4.84 12.97 -11.97
C THR A 108 4.35 11.60 -11.50
N TRP A 109 3.40 11.59 -10.57
CA TRP A 109 2.78 10.37 -10.03
C TRP A 109 2.22 9.44 -11.12
N PHE A 110 1.69 9.98 -12.22
CA PHE A 110 1.01 9.18 -13.26
C PHE A 110 1.90 8.83 -14.48
N GLU A 111 3.05 9.50 -14.65
CA GLU A 111 3.91 9.31 -15.83
C GLU A 111 4.89 8.14 -15.72
N THR A 112 5.30 7.78 -14.50
CA THR A 112 6.22 6.65 -14.23
C THR A 112 5.46 5.34 -14.00
N GLU A 113 6.20 4.25 -13.97
CA GLU A 113 5.70 2.90 -13.71
C GLU A 113 4.95 2.85 -12.38
N TRP A 114 3.73 2.32 -12.41
CA TRP A 114 2.84 2.26 -11.25
C TRP A 114 3.49 1.60 -10.04
N LEU A 115 4.22 0.50 -10.23
CA LEU A 115 4.94 -0.16 -9.15
C LEU A 115 5.96 0.79 -8.48
N PHE A 116 6.65 1.62 -9.25
CA PHE A 116 7.59 2.60 -8.70
C PHE A 116 6.85 3.66 -7.89
N THR A 117 5.77 4.22 -8.45
CA THR A 117 4.92 5.22 -7.80
C THR A 117 4.33 4.72 -6.49
N GLU A 118 3.79 3.50 -6.48
CA GLU A 118 3.16 2.89 -5.31
C GLU A 118 4.17 2.59 -4.20
N ASN A 119 5.38 2.12 -4.55
CA ASN A 119 6.42 1.97 -3.54
C ASN A 119 6.87 3.33 -2.99
N TYR A 120 7.09 4.32 -3.86
CA TYR A 120 7.48 5.68 -3.45
C TYR A 120 6.44 6.32 -2.52
N LEU A 121 5.14 6.08 -2.75
CA LEU A 121 4.05 6.51 -1.87
C LEU A 121 4.25 6.04 -0.42
N TYR A 122 4.52 4.75 -0.21
CA TYR A 122 4.72 4.22 1.14
C TYR A 122 5.98 4.77 1.82
N ILE A 123 7.01 5.13 1.04
CA ILE A 123 8.19 5.83 1.57
C ILE A 123 7.84 7.25 2.01
N ARG A 124 6.99 7.96 1.26
CA ARG A 124 6.50 9.29 1.64
C ARG A 124 5.63 9.26 2.89
N ILE A 125 4.82 8.21 3.07
CA ILE A 125 4.06 7.98 4.32
C ILE A 125 5.03 7.77 5.48
N LYS A 126 6.05 6.92 5.29
CA LYS A 126 7.07 6.68 6.32
C LYS A 126 7.85 7.96 6.67
N GLU A 127 8.22 8.78 5.68
CA GLU A 127 8.86 10.09 5.89
C GLU A 127 8.03 11.00 6.81
N ILE A 128 6.70 11.03 6.61
CA ILE A 128 5.79 11.82 7.45
C ILE A 128 5.88 11.35 8.92
N CYS A 129 5.81 10.04 9.15
CA CYS A 129 5.92 9.47 10.49
C CYS A 129 7.31 9.67 11.11
N GLU A 130 8.40 9.48 10.36
CA GLU A 130 9.79 9.64 10.85
C GLU A 130 10.08 11.06 11.36
N LYS A 131 9.41 12.08 10.83
CA LYS A 131 9.56 13.49 11.25
C LYS A 131 8.86 13.83 12.56
N THR A 132 8.00 12.95 13.04
CA THR A 132 7.30 13.13 14.31
C THR A 132 8.22 12.75 15.48
N LYS A 133 7.99 13.36 16.63
CA LYS A 133 8.68 13.06 17.88
C LYS A 133 8.17 11.78 18.51
N THR A 134 6.85 11.55 18.50
CA THR A 134 6.25 10.42 19.22
C THR A 134 5.70 9.30 18.33
N LEU A 135 5.49 9.56 17.04
CA LEU A 135 4.96 8.60 16.08
C LEU A 135 6.03 8.06 15.11
N ASN A 136 7.31 8.21 15.44
CA ASN A 136 8.43 7.80 14.58
C ASN A 136 8.41 6.30 14.21
N ASN A 137 7.94 5.46 15.14
CA ASN A 137 7.81 4.01 14.99
C ASN A 137 6.34 3.57 14.88
N TYR A 138 5.44 4.51 14.63
CA TYR A 138 4.03 4.22 14.45
C TYR A 138 3.80 3.51 13.12
N ASP A 139 3.03 2.42 13.14
CA ASP A 139 2.58 1.72 11.92
C ASP A 139 1.12 2.13 11.63
N PRO A 140 0.87 3.00 10.64
CA PRO A 140 -0.48 3.46 10.30
C PRO A 140 -1.39 2.35 9.75
N PHE A 141 -0.85 1.18 9.42
CA PHE A 141 -1.61 0.03 8.95
C PHE A 141 -1.84 -1.03 10.03
N LYS A 142 -1.35 -0.80 11.26
CA LYS A 142 -1.43 -1.78 12.35
C LYS A 142 -2.87 -2.22 12.63
N GLU A 143 -3.77 -1.27 12.87
CA GLU A 143 -5.17 -1.56 13.18
C GLU A 143 -5.89 -2.22 12.00
N LEU A 144 -5.56 -1.85 10.76
CA LEU A 144 -6.09 -2.51 9.56
C LEU A 144 -5.66 -3.98 9.48
N LYS A 145 -4.41 -4.29 9.85
CA LYS A 145 -3.91 -5.68 9.91
C LYS A 145 -4.60 -6.48 11.01
N PHE A 146 -4.83 -5.88 12.18
CA PHE A 146 -5.58 -6.55 13.26
C PHE A 146 -7.02 -6.82 12.87
N LYS A 147 -7.70 -5.84 12.27
CA LYS A 147 -9.07 -6.04 11.77
C LYS A 147 -9.15 -7.16 10.75
N ALA A 148 -8.24 -7.21 9.78
CA ALA A 148 -8.19 -8.29 8.79
C ALA A 148 -7.91 -9.66 9.42
N PHE A 149 -7.09 -9.69 10.47
CA PHE A 149 -6.82 -10.90 11.26
C PHE A 149 -8.08 -11.39 11.99
N ASP A 150 -8.79 -10.48 12.66
CA ASP A 150 -10.03 -10.80 13.39
C ASP A 150 -11.14 -11.29 12.45
N GLU A 151 -11.31 -10.63 11.29
CA GLU A 151 -12.26 -11.05 10.26
C GLU A 151 -11.95 -12.46 9.72
N SER A 152 -10.67 -12.85 9.73
CA SER A 152 -10.19 -14.16 9.28
C SER A 152 -10.23 -15.25 10.36
N GLU A 153 -10.59 -14.94 11.60
CA GLU A 153 -10.49 -15.86 12.76
C GLU A 153 -11.20 -17.18 12.51
N THR A 154 -12.46 -17.12 12.04
CA THR A 154 -13.29 -18.30 11.80
C THR A 154 -12.67 -19.23 10.74
N THR A 155 -12.15 -18.65 9.65
CA THR A 155 -11.44 -19.37 8.59
C THR A 155 -10.14 -19.99 9.11
N MET A 156 -9.35 -19.24 9.89
CA MET A 156 -8.11 -19.73 10.49
C MET A 156 -8.39 -20.93 11.43
N ILE A 157 -9.43 -20.86 12.26
CA ILE A 157 -9.84 -21.96 13.14
C ILE A 157 -10.25 -23.19 12.32
N ALA A 158 -11.00 -23.00 11.22
CA ALA A 158 -11.43 -24.11 10.36
C ALA A 158 -10.22 -24.80 9.70
N ILE A 159 -9.27 -24.02 9.16
CA ILE A 159 -8.03 -24.54 8.59
C ILE A 159 -7.20 -25.26 9.65
N ALA A 160 -7.04 -24.68 10.85
CA ALA A 160 -6.28 -25.29 11.94
C ALA A 160 -6.88 -26.64 12.37
N LYS A 161 -8.21 -26.70 12.55
CA LYS A 161 -8.92 -27.96 12.86
C LYS A 161 -8.74 -29.00 11.76
N PHE A 162 -8.86 -28.58 10.50
CA PHE A 162 -8.63 -29.45 9.36
C PHE A 162 -7.21 -30.03 9.38
N LEU A 163 -6.19 -29.21 9.58
CA LEU A 163 -4.79 -29.64 9.63
C LEU A 163 -4.55 -30.62 10.79
N ILE A 164 -5.05 -30.35 12.00
CA ILE A 164 -4.93 -31.25 13.15
C ILE A 164 -5.55 -32.63 12.87
N LEU A 165 -6.72 -32.67 12.19
CA LEU A 165 -7.38 -33.91 11.80
C LEU A 165 -6.59 -34.70 10.74
N GLN A 166 -5.86 -34.03 9.85
CA GLN A 166 -5.04 -34.72 8.85
C GLN A 166 -3.73 -35.22 9.45
N PHE A 167 -3.08 -34.44 10.32
CA PHE A 167 -1.81 -34.83 10.95
C PHE A 167 -1.96 -35.88 12.08
N SER A 168 -3.16 -36.06 12.63
CA SER A 168 -3.43 -37.12 13.62
C SER A 168 -3.59 -38.52 13.00
N LYS A 169 -3.63 -38.65 11.66
CA LYS A 169 -3.70 -39.94 10.97
C LYS A 169 -2.29 -40.57 10.90
N LYS A 170 -2.17 -41.82 11.40
CA LYS A 170 -0.91 -42.54 11.56
C LYS A 170 -0.14 -42.79 10.26
N GLU A 171 -0.85 -42.96 9.15
CA GLU A 171 -0.28 -43.04 7.79
C GLU A 171 -1.27 -42.39 6.81
N LEU A 172 -0.82 -41.39 6.05
CA LEU A 172 -1.49 -41.01 4.81
C LEU A 172 -0.79 -41.75 3.67
N ASP A 173 -1.55 -42.47 2.84
CA ASP A 173 -1.01 -42.98 1.58
C ASP A 173 -0.60 -41.81 0.65
N ASN A 174 0.27 -42.10 -0.32
CA ASN A 174 0.81 -41.10 -1.24
C ASN A 174 -0.27 -40.38 -2.08
N ILE A 175 -1.41 -41.02 -2.33
CA ILE A 175 -2.52 -40.46 -3.11
C ILE A 175 -3.28 -39.42 -2.28
N ASN A 176 -3.51 -39.72 -1.01
CA ASN A 176 -4.11 -38.84 -0.02
C ASN A 176 -3.21 -37.65 0.31
N LEU A 177 -1.88 -37.84 0.38
CA LEU A 177 -0.92 -36.74 0.53
C LEU A 177 -0.96 -35.76 -0.65
N LYS A 178 -0.93 -36.27 -1.90
CA LYS A 178 -1.01 -35.43 -3.09
C LYS A 178 -2.32 -34.62 -3.13
N THR A 179 -3.42 -35.27 -2.78
CA THR A 179 -4.75 -34.64 -2.75
C THR A 179 -4.81 -33.54 -1.68
N LEU A 180 -4.29 -33.82 -0.49
CA LEU A 180 -4.20 -32.86 0.60
C LEU A 180 -3.34 -31.64 0.22
N PHE A 181 -2.18 -31.88 -0.41
CA PHE A 181 -1.31 -30.80 -0.88
C PHE A 181 -1.98 -29.90 -1.91
N ILE A 182 -2.68 -30.48 -2.90
CA ILE A 182 -3.43 -29.71 -3.90
C ILE A 182 -4.55 -28.91 -3.23
N GLN A 183 -5.24 -29.48 -2.23
CA GLN A 183 -6.28 -28.76 -1.49
C GLN A 183 -5.68 -27.57 -0.73
N MET A 184 -4.57 -27.75 -0.02
CA MET A 184 -3.87 -26.67 0.67
C MET A 184 -3.40 -25.56 -0.28
N LEU A 185 -2.92 -25.93 -1.49
CA LEU A 185 -2.56 -24.94 -2.50
C LEU A 185 -3.78 -24.14 -2.95
N LYS A 186 -4.92 -24.80 -3.20
CA LYS A 186 -6.16 -24.09 -3.56
C LYS A 186 -6.59 -23.11 -2.46
N ASP A 187 -6.54 -23.54 -1.21
CA ASP A 187 -6.92 -22.70 -0.07
C ASP A 187 -5.95 -21.51 0.09
N LEU A 188 -4.65 -21.71 -0.20
CA LEU A 188 -3.64 -20.65 -0.21
C LEU A 188 -3.87 -19.62 -1.33
N PHE A 189 -4.19 -20.07 -2.55
CA PHE A 189 -4.34 -19.18 -3.71
C PHE A 189 -5.69 -18.47 -3.79
N VAL A 190 -6.73 -19.05 -3.19
CA VAL A 190 -8.10 -18.51 -3.27
C VAL A 190 -8.38 -17.50 -2.15
N GLY A 191 -7.55 -17.44 -1.10
CA GLY A 191 -7.53 -16.40 -0.07
C GLY A 191 -8.88 -15.70 0.12
N LYS A 192 -9.86 -16.43 0.66
CA LYS A 192 -11.16 -15.88 1.02
C LYS A 192 -11.11 -15.23 2.39
#